data_AF-A0A357AIC4-F1
#
_entry.id   AF-A0A357AIC4-F1
#
_cell.length_a   1.000
_cell.length_b   1.000
_cell.length_c   1.000
_cell.angle_alpha   90.00
_cell.angle_beta   90.00
_cell.angle_gamma   90.00
#
_symmetry.space_group_name_H-M   'P 1'
#
loop_
_entity.id
_entity.type
_entity.pdbx_description
1 polymer ?
#
loop_
_entity_poly.entity_id
_entity_poly.type
_entity_poly.pdbx_seq_one_letter_code
_entity_poly.pdbx_strand_id
1 'polypeptide(L)' 'MKIKAECLYYLVREMGGLGPKANDEYFEDVLKNVRQTGLNNMCRLEVDALIAAAGHRGRIEELDAAVRAGTVPEN' A
#
# COMPACT_ATOMS: atom_id res chain seq x y z
N MET A 1 4.73 6.84 12.97
CA MET A 1 3.94 6.74 11.74
C MET A 1 4.69 7.47 10.66
N LYS A 2 5.04 6.77 9.59
CA LYS A 2 5.75 7.34 8.43
C LYS A 2 4.77 8.08 7.52
N ILE A 3 5.29 9.01 6.72
CA ILE A 3 4.47 9.76 5.76
C ILE A 3 4.07 8.81 4.62
N LYS A 4 2.78 8.75 4.25
CA LYS A 4 2.25 7.88 3.18
C LYS A 4 3.11 7.92 1.91
N ALA A 5 3.52 9.11 1.48
CA ALA A 5 4.38 9.30 0.30
C ALA A 5 5.78 8.68 0.45
N GLU A 6 6.39 8.73 1.64
CA GLU A 6 7.68 8.08 1.91
C GLU A 6 7.52 6.56 1.81
N CYS A 7 6.46 6.00 2.41
CA CYS A 7 6.20 4.57 2.34
C CYS A 7 5.98 4.11 0.90
N LEU A 8 5.14 4.82 0.14
CA LEU A 8 4.87 4.52 -1.26
C LEU A 8 6.13 4.60 -2.13
N TYR A 9 6.99 5.59 -1.89
CA TYR A 9 8.28 5.71 -2.57
C TYR A 9 9.13 4.44 -2.43
N TYR A 10 9.23 3.88 -1.22
CA TYR A 10 10.00 2.65 -1.00
C TYR A 10 9.33 1.41 -1.59
N LEU A 11 8.00 1.32 -1.59
CA LEU A 11 7.28 0.22 -2.26
C LEU A 11 7.50 0.26 -3.78
N VAL A 12 7.46 1.44 -4.40
CA VAL A 12 7.74 1.61 -5.84
C VAL A 12 9.18 1.21 -6.16
N ARG A 13 10.14 1.55 -5.31
CA ARG A 13 11.53 1.12 -5.47
C ARG A 13 11.70 -0.39 -5.33
N GLU A 14 11.04 -1.01 -4.35
CA GLU A 14 11.03 -2.48 -4.19
C GLU A 14 10.51 -3.15 -5.46
N MET A 15 9.36 -2.70 -5.99
CA MET A 15 8.77 -3.22 -7.23
C MET A 15 9.72 -3.08 -8.43
N GLY A 16 10.43 -1.96 -8.54
CA GLY A 16 11.40 -1.73 -9.61
C GLY A 16 12.75 -2.46 -9.42
N GLY A 17 12.95 -3.19 -8.32
CA GLY A 17 14.25 -3.80 -7.98
C GLY A 17 15.34 -2.77 -7.67
N LEU A 18 14.96 -1.53 -7.33
CA LEU A 18 15.86 -0.39 -7.16
C LEU A 18 16.27 -0.24 -5.69
N GLY A 19 17.16 -1.12 -5.22
CA GLY A 19 17.74 -1.07 -3.88
C GLY A 19 17.15 -2.10 -2.92
N PRO A 20 17.30 -1.90 -1.60
CA PRO A 20 16.80 -2.86 -0.62
C PRO A 20 15.27 -2.94 -0.63
N LYS A 21 14.73 -4.11 -0.23
CA LYS A 21 13.29 -4.28 -0.03
C LYS A 21 12.78 -3.26 0.98
N ALA A 22 11.56 -2.78 0.80
CA ALA A 22 10.93 -1.91 1.78
C ALA A 22 10.70 -2.70 3.07
N ASN A 23 11.03 -2.10 4.22
CA ASN A 23 10.67 -2.64 5.52
C ASN A 23 9.15 -2.87 5.60
N ASP A 24 8.74 -3.92 6.31
CA ASP A 24 7.32 -4.26 6.45
C ASP A 24 6.50 -3.12 7.08
N GLU A 25 7.14 -2.29 7.91
CA GLU A 25 6.53 -1.08 8.49
C GLU A 25 5.98 -0.11 7.43
N TYR A 26 6.65 0.00 6.27
CA TYR A 26 6.17 0.85 5.18
C TYR A 26 4.89 0.30 4.56
N PHE A 27 4.81 -1.02 4.38
CA PHE A 27 3.61 -1.69 3.88
C PHE A 27 2.46 -1.54 4.90
N GLU A 28 2.72 -1.76 6.19
CA GLU A 28 1.74 -1.60 7.26
C GLU A 28 1.15 -0.19 7.34
N ASP A 29 2.00 0.84 7.27
CA ASP A 29 1.54 2.22 7.35
C ASP A 29 0.73 2.64 6.11
N VAL A 30 1.07 2.12 4.92
CA VAL A 30 0.22 2.31 3.72
C VAL A 30 -1.10 1.57 3.86
N LEU A 31 -1.08 0.33 4.36
CA LEU A 31 -2.29 -0.48 4.55
C LEU A 31 -3.27 0.17 5.53
N LYS A 32 -2.77 0.77 6.63
CA LYS A 32 -3.59 1.58 7.55
C LYS A 32 -4.25 2.77 6.85
N ASN A 33 -3.53 3.48 5.98
CA ASN A 33 -4.10 4.58 5.20
C ASN A 33 -5.19 4.08 4.24
N VAL A 34 -4.96 2.93 3.59
CA VAL A 34 -5.92 2.32 2.67
C VAL A 34 -7.20 1.89 3.40
N ARG A 35 -7.09 1.37 4.62
CA ARG A 35 -8.28 1.06 5.45
C ARG A 35 -9.15 2.28 5.76
N GLN A 36 -8.55 3.47 5.85
CA GLN A 36 -9.26 4.70 6.21
C GLN A 36 -9.81 5.45 5.00
N THR A 37 -9.07 5.43 3.89
CA THR A 37 -9.31 6.33 2.76
C THR A 37 -9.39 5.61 1.42
N GLY A 38 -9.33 4.28 1.41
CA GLY A 38 -9.22 3.48 0.19
C GLY A 38 -7.94 3.80 -0.57
N LEU A 39 -7.99 3.67 -1.90
CA LEU A 39 -6.87 4.00 -2.79
C LEU A 39 -6.84 5.48 -3.19
N ASN A 40 -7.54 6.36 -2.45
CA ASN A 40 -7.60 7.77 -2.76
C ASN A 40 -6.20 8.42 -2.68
N ASN A 41 -5.96 9.39 -3.57
CA ASN A 41 -4.68 10.09 -3.70
C ASN A 41 -3.48 9.14 -3.94
N MET A 42 -3.70 8.05 -4.66
CA MET A 42 -2.63 7.21 -5.21
C MET A 42 -2.69 7.23 -6.73
N CYS A 43 -1.53 7.36 -7.37
CA CYS A 43 -1.41 7.13 -8.81
C CYS A 43 -1.33 5.63 -9.11
N ARG A 44 -1.53 5.27 -10.39
CA ARG A 44 -1.50 3.88 -10.85
C ARG A 44 -0.22 3.13 -10.44
N LEU A 45 0.94 3.79 -10.55
CA LEU A 45 2.23 3.19 -10.21
C LEU A 45 2.32 2.82 -8.72
N GLU A 46 1.77 3.65 -7.84
CA GLU A 46 1.74 3.41 -6.39
C GLU A 46 0.80 2.27 -6.02
N VAL A 47 -0.34 2.17 -6.73
CA VAL A 47 -1.28 1.06 -6.58
C VAL A 47 -0.63 -0.25 -7.03
N ASP A 48 0.02 -0.27 -8.20
CA ASP A 48 0.73 -1.44 -8.72
C ASP A 48 1.84 -1.88 -7.76
N ALA A 49 2.58 -0.93 -7.19
CA ALA A 49 3.62 -1.20 -6.19
C ALA A 49 3.04 -1.79 -4.89
N LEU A 50 1.91 -1.29 -4.43
CA LEU A 50 1.22 -1.81 -3.25
C LEU A 50 0.71 -3.24 -3.48
N ILE A 51 0.14 -3.52 -4.65
CA ILE A 51 -0.31 -4.86 -5.03
C ILE A 51 0.87 -5.83 -5.11
N ALA A 52 1.98 -5.43 -5.75
CA ALA A 52 3.20 -6.23 -5.81
C ALA A 52 3.76 -6.52 -4.42
N ALA A 53 3.82 -5.50 -3.56
CA ALA A 53 4.27 -5.63 -2.18
C ALA A 53 3.40 -6.56 -1.34
N ALA A 54 2.07 -6.49 -1.51
CA ALA A 54 1.13 -7.42 -0.88
C ALA A 54 1.30 -8.85 -1.41
N GLY A 55 1.53 -9.01 -2.72
CA GLY A 55 1.79 -10.31 -3.35
C GLY A 55 3.05 -10.97 -2.82
N HIS A 56 4.16 -10.24 -2.74
CA HIS A 56 5.42 -10.73 -2.16
C HIS A 56 5.28 -11.17 -0.70
N ARG A 57 4.33 -10.57 0.03
CA ARG A 57 4.06 -10.85 1.44
C ARG A 57 2.97 -11.90 1.65
N GLY A 58 2.30 -12.37 0.59
CA GLY A 58 1.16 -13.28 0.69
C GLY A 58 -0.09 -12.65 1.33
N ARG A 59 -0.25 -11.33 1.23
CA ARG A 59 -1.28 -10.53 1.93
C ARG A 59 -2.25 -9.82 0.98
N ILE A 60 -2.45 -10.37 -0.22
CA ILE A 60 -3.39 -9.82 -1.22
C ILE A 60 -4.82 -9.75 -0.67
N GLU A 61 -5.28 -10.77 0.04
CA GLU A 61 -6.62 -10.79 0.64
C GLU A 61 -6.81 -9.69 1.69
N GLU A 62 -5.76 -9.40 2.47
CA GLU A 62 -5.80 -8.33 3.46
C GLU A 62 -5.82 -6.94 2.81
N LEU A 63 -5.12 -6.78 1.68
CA LEU A 63 -5.19 -5.57 0.88
C LEU A 63 -6.60 -5.39 0.29
N ASP A 64 -7.21 -6.44 -0.26
CA ASP A 64 -8.59 -6.37 -0.78
C ASP A 64 -9.58 -5.97 0.31
N ALA A 65 -9.48 -6.59 1.50
CA ALA A 65 -10.30 -6.24 2.66
C ALA A 65 -10.10 -4.78 3.09
N ALA A 66 -8.84 -4.28 3.08
CA ALA A 66 -8.54 -2.90 3.41
C ALA A 66 -9.15 -1.91 2.40
N VAL A 67 -9.08 -2.21 1.10
CA VAL A 67 -9.69 -1.37 0.05
C VAL A 67 -11.20 -1.32 0.20
N ARG A 68 -11.86 -2.45 0.48
CA ARG A 68 -13.31 -2.50 0.74
C ARG A 68 -13.69 -1.66 1.97
N ALA A 69 -12.93 -1.77 3.06
CA ALA A 69 -13.17 -0.99 4.27
C ALA A 69 -13.06 0.53 4.03
N GLY A 70 -12.05 0.95 3.27
CA GLY A 70 -11.82 2.37 2.97
C GLY A 70 -12.71 2.96 1.86
N THR A 71 -13.57 2.15 1.23
CA THR A 71 -14.49 2.58 0.15
C THR A 71 -15.96 2.56 0.57
N VAL A 72 -16.27 2.17 1.81
CA VAL A 72 -17.65 2.24 2.32
C VAL A 72 -18.07 3.71 2.40
N PRO A 73 -19.12 4.14 1.68
CA PRO A 73 -19.67 5.48 1.84
C PRO A 73 -20.25 5.59 3.26
N GLU A 74 -19.93 6.67 3.97
CA GLU A 74 -20.64 7.01 5.21
C GLU A 74 -22.14 7.11 4.88
N ASN A 75 -22.95 6.27 5.54
CA ASN A 75 -24.42 6.31 5.46
C ASN A 75 -24.97 7.61 6.05
#